data_AF-A0A6M0A936-F1
#
_entry.id   AF-A0A6M0A936-F1
#
_cell.length_a   1.000
_cell.length_b   1.000
_cell.length_c   1.000
_cell.angle_alpha   90.00
_cell.angle_beta   90.00
_cell.angle_gamma   90.00
#
_symmetry.space_group_name_H-M   'P 1'
#
loop_
_entity.id
_entity.type
_entity.pdbx_description
1 polymer ?
#
loop_
_entity_poly.entity_id
_entity_poly.type
_entity_poly.pdbx_seq_one_letter_code
_entity_poly.pdbx_strand_id
1 'polypeptide(L)'
;LNWELAEDAYDLCLRKNYQGKLEEGHYIEESQRVILVRDDTKYQQRFTHFSQFYQAIKTEPYPLDYDQQAIIDYFPEQNLLILGLNSAWELDRYFRDRASIHSGALSNALTEIRRNPDYGNCLKIAVWHHALNSAGSDRITDQGFMEQLAQAGFRFFLHGHIHKAETSLFRYDLSPTGRKLDQIGAGTFGAPTQELIPGYPWQYNLLKVKDNQLTVYTRRREEINGAWKPDSRWTQGAGVGALDYYSIEL
;
A
#
# COMPACT_ATOMS: atom_id res chain seq x y z
N LEU A 1 2.82 7.46 -9.51
CA LEU A 1 4.25 7.76 -9.71
C LEU A 1 4.48 8.00 -11.20
N ASN A 2 5.10 9.11 -11.58
CA ASN A 2 5.56 9.34 -12.95
C ASN A 2 7.07 9.03 -13.04
N TRP A 3 7.46 8.15 -13.97
CA TRP A 3 8.84 7.69 -14.11
C TRP A 3 9.77 8.71 -14.78
N GLU A 4 9.25 9.53 -15.70
CA GLU A 4 10.03 10.56 -16.40
C GLU A 4 10.43 11.67 -15.44
N LEU A 5 9.47 12.19 -14.64
CA LEU A 5 9.75 13.17 -13.60
C LEU A 5 10.71 12.63 -12.52
N ALA A 6 10.67 11.32 -12.25
CA ALA A 6 11.61 10.69 -11.34
C ALA A 6 13.03 10.63 -11.92
N GLU A 7 13.17 10.43 -13.24
CA GLU A 7 14.45 10.43 -13.96
C GLU A 7 15.02 11.84 -14.11
N ASP A 8 14.17 12.82 -14.47
CA ASP A 8 14.54 14.24 -14.59
C ASP A 8 14.97 14.88 -13.25
N ALA A 9 14.71 14.20 -12.13
CA ALA A 9 15.18 14.62 -10.81
C ALA A 9 16.67 14.33 -10.58
N TYR A 10 17.35 13.65 -11.50
CA TYR A 10 18.76 13.31 -11.36
C TYR A 10 19.64 14.19 -12.25
N ASP A 11 20.45 15.05 -11.63
CA ASP A 11 21.36 15.95 -12.33
C ASP A 11 22.71 15.25 -12.61
N LEU A 12 23.11 15.22 -13.89
CA LEU A 12 24.39 14.66 -14.31
C LEU A 12 25.54 15.60 -13.95
N CYS A 13 26.54 15.09 -13.24
CA CYS A 13 27.73 15.85 -12.92
C CYS A 13 29.01 15.00 -12.93
N LEU A 14 30.16 15.67 -13.14
CA LEU A 14 31.45 15.04 -12.96
C LEU A 14 31.71 14.82 -11.47
N ARG A 15 32.07 13.61 -11.07
CA ARG A 15 32.31 13.24 -9.66
C ARG A 15 33.28 14.19 -8.96
N LYS A 16 34.35 14.59 -9.66
CA LYS A 16 35.36 15.53 -9.14
C LYS A 16 34.84 16.96 -8.90
N ASN A 17 33.73 17.34 -9.55
CA ASN A 17 33.14 18.66 -9.45
C ASN A 17 32.03 18.72 -8.38
N TYR A 18 31.47 17.58 -7.99
CA TYR A 18 30.43 17.52 -6.97
C TYR A 18 31.02 17.83 -5.59
N GLN A 19 30.50 18.88 -4.95
CA GLN A 19 30.96 19.35 -3.64
C GLN A 19 30.10 18.84 -2.47
N GLY A 20 28.96 18.20 -2.76
CA GLY A 20 28.05 17.67 -1.76
C GLY A 20 28.51 16.33 -1.20
N LYS A 21 27.82 15.86 -0.16
CA LYS A 21 27.96 14.48 0.32
C LYS A 21 27.23 13.55 -0.64
N LEU A 22 27.87 12.43 -0.99
CA LEU A 22 27.22 11.34 -1.71
C LEU A 22 26.53 10.45 -0.70
N GLU A 23 25.20 10.56 -0.63
CA GLU A 23 24.38 9.76 0.26
C GLU A 23 23.87 8.53 -0.49
N GLU A 24 24.11 7.35 0.07
CA GLU A 24 23.69 6.10 -0.56
C GLU A 24 22.21 6.17 -0.92
N GLY A 25 21.91 5.88 -2.19
CA GLY A 25 20.55 5.95 -2.69
C GLY A 25 20.02 7.31 -3.13
N HIS A 26 20.80 8.36 -3.00
CA HIS A 26 20.50 9.69 -3.54
C HIS A 26 21.44 10.04 -4.70
N TYR A 27 22.26 9.10 -5.15
CA TYR A 27 23.07 9.23 -6.35
C TYR A 27 23.24 7.87 -7.05
N ILE A 28 23.61 7.92 -8.33
CA ILE A 28 23.93 6.75 -9.17
C ILE A 28 25.32 6.95 -9.77
N GLU A 29 26.10 5.88 -9.79
CA GLU A 29 27.41 5.86 -10.47
C GLU A 29 27.23 5.40 -11.92
N GLU A 30 27.22 6.35 -12.85
CA GLU A 30 27.20 6.04 -14.30
C GLU A 30 28.59 5.56 -14.76
N SER A 31 29.66 6.13 -14.20
CA SER A 31 31.04 5.68 -14.40
C SER A 31 31.95 6.16 -13.26
N GLN A 32 33.23 5.78 -13.30
CA GLN A 32 34.23 6.30 -12.35
C GLN A 32 34.34 7.84 -12.33
N ARG A 33 33.90 8.54 -13.38
CA ARG A 33 34.03 9.99 -13.52
C ARG A 33 32.69 10.75 -13.51
N VAL A 34 31.57 10.05 -13.71
CA VAL A 34 30.25 10.65 -13.91
C VAL A 34 29.28 10.03 -12.92
N ILE A 35 28.54 10.90 -12.24
CA ILE A 35 27.49 10.51 -11.31
C ILE A 35 26.21 11.27 -11.66
N LEU A 36 25.08 10.67 -11.33
CA LEU A 36 23.76 11.30 -11.33
C LEU A 36 23.40 11.58 -9.87
N VAL A 37 23.08 12.82 -9.51
CA VAL A 37 22.73 13.20 -8.13
C VAL A 37 21.28 13.63 -8.09
N ARG A 38 20.52 13.09 -7.14
CA ARG A 38 19.10 13.38 -6.98
C ARG A 38 18.89 14.78 -6.39
N ASP A 39 18.07 15.58 -7.05
CA ASP A 39 17.45 16.79 -6.51
C ASP A 39 16.14 16.38 -5.83
N ASP A 40 16.11 16.40 -4.49
CA ASP A 40 14.94 15.96 -3.72
C ASP A 40 13.68 16.82 -3.99
N THR A 41 13.86 18.10 -4.36
CA THR A 41 12.72 18.98 -4.69
C THR A 41 12.08 18.55 -6.01
N LYS A 42 12.89 18.30 -7.05
CA LYS A 42 12.41 17.73 -8.31
C LYS A 42 11.84 16.32 -8.10
N TYR A 43 12.51 15.52 -7.27
CA TYR A 43 12.12 14.14 -7.03
C TYR A 43 10.72 14.05 -6.43
N GLN A 44 10.36 14.91 -5.47
CA GLN A 44 9.00 14.96 -4.93
C GLN A 44 7.93 15.25 -6.01
N GLN A 45 8.26 15.99 -7.07
CA GLN A 45 7.32 16.32 -8.15
C GLN A 45 6.82 15.11 -8.94
N ARG A 46 7.45 13.93 -8.81
CA ARG A 46 6.99 12.70 -9.47
C ARG A 46 5.60 12.23 -9.05
N PHE A 47 5.05 12.80 -7.99
CA PHE A 47 3.65 12.59 -7.57
C PHE A 47 2.67 13.66 -8.08
N THR A 48 3.11 14.71 -8.79
CA THR A 48 2.26 15.83 -9.21
C THR A 48 1.05 15.40 -10.04
N HIS A 49 1.21 14.50 -11.01
CA HIS A 49 0.08 14.00 -11.78
C HIS A 49 -0.91 13.19 -10.93
N PHE A 50 -0.40 12.41 -9.98
CA PHE A 50 -1.26 11.71 -9.03
C PHE A 50 -1.98 12.70 -8.12
N SER A 51 -1.31 13.77 -7.68
CA SER A 51 -1.91 14.84 -6.89
C SER A 51 -3.04 15.56 -7.62
N GLN A 52 -2.87 15.87 -8.90
CA GLN A 52 -3.91 16.44 -9.75
C GLN A 52 -5.10 15.48 -9.95
N PHE A 53 -4.82 14.19 -10.21
CA PHE A 53 -5.85 13.17 -10.31
C PHE A 53 -6.63 13.01 -8.99
N TYR A 54 -5.91 12.98 -7.87
CA TYR A 54 -6.48 12.88 -6.54
C TYR A 54 -7.37 14.09 -6.24
N GLN A 55 -6.94 15.31 -6.57
CA GLN A 55 -7.73 16.53 -6.44
C GLN A 55 -9.04 16.47 -7.23
N ALA A 56 -9.01 15.91 -8.44
CA ALA A 56 -10.23 15.76 -9.25
C ALA A 56 -11.29 14.86 -8.59
N ILE A 57 -10.88 13.96 -7.69
CA ILE A 57 -11.76 13.00 -7.00
C ILE A 57 -12.11 13.47 -5.59
N LYS A 58 -11.12 13.98 -4.86
CA LYS A 58 -11.19 14.28 -3.41
C LYS A 58 -11.26 15.78 -3.13
N THR A 59 -11.31 16.61 -4.16
CA THR A 59 -11.35 18.09 -4.13
C THR A 59 -10.12 18.79 -3.54
N GLU A 60 -9.26 18.05 -2.85
CA GLU A 60 -7.98 18.52 -2.30
C GLU A 60 -6.81 17.79 -2.98
N PRO A 61 -5.67 18.46 -3.23
CA PRO A 61 -4.52 17.83 -3.83
C PRO A 61 -3.87 16.79 -2.90
N TYR A 62 -3.32 15.73 -3.48
CA TYR A 62 -2.47 14.82 -2.73
C TYR A 62 -1.16 15.53 -2.35
N PRO A 63 -0.71 15.46 -1.08
CA PRO A 63 0.50 16.15 -0.66
C PRO A 63 1.76 15.58 -1.33
N LEU A 64 2.67 16.48 -1.72
CA LEU A 64 3.98 16.11 -2.26
C LEU A 64 5.02 15.92 -1.14
N ASP A 65 4.85 16.62 -0.02
CA ASP A 65 5.65 16.44 1.18
C ASP A 65 5.39 15.05 1.77
N TYR A 66 6.45 14.25 1.89
CA TYR A 66 6.36 12.87 2.37
C TYR A 66 5.80 12.78 3.78
N ASP A 67 6.05 13.77 4.65
CA ASP A 67 5.53 13.78 6.02
C ASP A 67 4.00 13.94 6.11
N GLN A 68 3.36 14.25 4.97
CA GLN A 68 1.92 14.42 4.84
C GLN A 68 1.27 13.30 4.02
N GLN A 69 2.03 12.31 3.53
CA GLN A 69 1.54 11.23 2.67
C GLN A 69 0.86 10.07 3.42
N ALA A 70 0.30 10.38 4.58
CA ALA A 70 -0.59 9.52 5.35
C ALA A 70 -1.95 10.22 5.45
N ILE A 71 -2.94 9.70 4.73
CA ILE A 71 -4.26 10.34 4.60
C ILE A 71 -5.26 9.62 5.51
N ILE A 72 -5.94 10.39 6.37
CA ILE A 72 -7.00 9.89 7.24
C ILE A 72 -8.35 10.22 6.63
N ASP A 73 -9.12 9.20 6.28
CA ASP A 73 -10.52 9.33 5.87
C ASP A 73 -11.42 8.80 7.00
N TYR A 74 -12.21 9.70 7.60
CA TYR A 74 -13.13 9.39 8.68
C TYR A 74 -14.59 9.37 8.19
N PHE A 75 -15.28 8.28 8.50
CA PHE A 75 -16.67 8.04 8.12
C PHE A 75 -17.51 7.79 9.40
N PRO A 76 -18.05 8.85 10.03
CA PRO A 76 -18.71 8.75 11.34
C PRO A 76 -19.95 7.86 11.32
N GLU A 77 -20.77 7.95 10.28
CA GLU A 77 -21.99 7.16 10.15
C GLU A 77 -21.72 5.64 10.10
N GLN A 78 -20.54 5.26 9.59
CA GLN A 78 -20.09 3.88 9.49
C GLN A 78 -19.15 3.47 10.65
N ASN A 79 -18.86 4.39 11.58
CA ASN A 79 -17.85 4.22 12.63
C ASN A 79 -16.51 3.67 12.07
N LEU A 80 -16.06 4.25 10.96
CA LEU A 80 -14.95 3.73 10.17
C LEU A 80 -13.86 4.80 10.00
N LEU A 81 -12.61 4.39 10.18
CA LEU A 81 -11.43 5.19 9.89
C LEU A 81 -10.51 4.43 8.93
N ILE A 82 -10.19 5.07 7.81
CA ILE A 82 -9.26 4.52 6.81
C ILE A 82 -7.99 5.37 6.83
N LEU A 83 -6.84 4.72 6.99
CA LEU A 83 -5.52 5.32 6.88
C LEU A 83 -4.87 4.88 5.56
N GLY A 84 -4.80 5.78 4.59
CA GLY A 84 -4.04 5.57 3.35
C GLY A 84 -2.58 5.95 3.53
N LEU A 85 -1.65 5.06 3.15
CA LEU A 85 -0.20 5.25 3.27
C LEU A 85 0.47 5.12 1.90
N ASN A 86 1.41 6.01 1.59
CA ASN A 86 2.23 5.90 0.38
C ASN A 86 3.36 4.89 0.56
N SER A 87 3.26 3.74 -0.11
CA SER A 87 4.35 2.77 -0.13
C SER A 87 5.36 2.93 -1.28
N ALA A 88 5.21 3.99 -2.10
CA ALA A 88 6.06 4.27 -3.26
C ALA A 88 6.94 5.53 -3.08
N TRP A 89 6.97 6.11 -1.87
CA TRP A 89 7.58 7.42 -1.60
C TRP A 89 9.11 7.46 -1.79
N GLU A 90 9.78 6.32 -1.95
CA GLU A 90 11.22 6.22 -2.21
C GLU A 90 11.55 5.35 -3.44
N LEU A 91 10.52 5.01 -4.25
CA LEU A 91 10.71 4.21 -5.46
C LEU A 91 10.93 5.10 -6.69
N ASP A 92 11.86 4.65 -7.53
CA ASP A 92 12.06 5.13 -8.89
C ASP A 92 12.65 4.05 -9.80
N ARG A 93 13.00 4.42 -11.03
CA ARG A 93 13.47 3.47 -12.05
C ARG A 93 14.81 2.81 -11.67
N TYR A 94 15.64 3.50 -10.88
CA TYR A 94 16.96 3.07 -10.44
C TYR A 94 16.90 2.29 -9.13
N PHE A 95 15.99 2.68 -8.22
CA PHE A 95 15.79 2.05 -6.92
C PHE A 95 14.36 1.49 -6.80
N ARG A 96 14.17 0.29 -7.36
CA ARG A 96 12.85 -0.37 -7.42
C ARG A 96 12.51 -1.22 -6.20
N ASP A 97 13.47 -1.45 -5.33
CA ASP A 97 13.39 -2.34 -4.16
C ASP A 97 13.19 -1.56 -2.84
N ARG A 98 12.83 -0.27 -2.93
CA ARG A 98 12.64 0.65 -1.80
C ARG A 98 11.19 0.92 -1.44
N ALA A 99 10.32 -0.06 -1.65
CA ALA A 99 8.96 0.04 -1.18
C ALA A 99 8.97 0.09 0.36
N SER A 100 8.45 1.16 0.94
CA SER A 100 8.44 1.37 2.40
C SER A 100 7.39 2.41 2.78
N ILE A 101 7.12 2.60 4.07
CA ILE A 101 6.23 3.65 4.55
C ILE A 101 7.07 4.76 5.20
N HIS A 102 6.86 6.02 4.81
CA HIS A 102 7.57 7.15 5.40
C HIS A 102 7.25 7.26 6.89
N SER A 103 8.28 7.22 7.74
CA SER A 103 8.12 7.13 9.20
C SER A 103 7.47 8.37 9.81
N GLY A 104 7.81 9.56 9.32
CA GLY A 104 7.21 10.80 9.78
C GLY A 104 5.73 10.91 9.40
N ALA A 105 5.35 10.46 8.19
CA ALA A 105 3.95 10.44 7.75
C ALA A 105 3.09 9.57 8.67
N LEU A 106 3.57 8.35 8.94
CA LEU A 106 2.92 7.43 9.86
C LEU A 106 2.82 8.02 11.27
N SER A 107 3.92 8.53 11.82
CA SER A 107 3.96 9.10 13.17
C SER A 107 2.99 10.27 13.34
N ASN A 108 2.93 11.16 12.34
CA ASN A 108 2.01 12.29 12.31
C ASN A 108 0.56 11.80 12.31
N ALA A 109 0.21 10.88 11.40
CA ALA A 109 -1.15 10.34 11.32
C ALA A 109 -1.55 9.57 12.58
N LEU A 110 -0.69 8.73 13.15
CA LEU A 110 -0.97 8.01 14.40
C LEU A 110 -1.12 8.96 15.59
N THR A 111 -0.40 10.08 15.60
CA THR A 111 -0.54 11.12 16.61
C THR A 111 -1.86 11.86 16.49
N GLU A 112 -2.27 12.21 15.28
CA GLU A 112 -3.60 12.76 15.01
C GLU A 112 -4.69 11.77 15.46
N ILE A 113 -4.55 10.49 15.07
CA ILE A 113 -5.52 9.45 15.40
C ILE A 113 -5.71 9.32 16.91
N ARG A 114 -4.60 9.32 17.66
CA ARG A 114 -4.60 9.18 19.11
C ARG A 114 -5.19 10.41 19.83
N ARG A 115 -5.03 11.60 19.26
CA ARG A 115 -5.48 12.87 19.87
C ARG A 115 -6.96 13.13 19.65
N ASN A 116 -7.55 12.56 18.61
CA ASN A 116 -8.96 12.74 18.32
C ASN A 116 -9.81 11.64 18.99
N PRO A 117 -10.66 11.98 19.99
CA PRO A 117 -11.48 11.01 20.70
C PRO A 117 -12.53 10.31 19.81
N ASP A 118 -12.98 10.96 18.72
CA ASP A 118 -13.99 10.42 17.82
C ASP A 118 -13.50 9.16 17.09
N TYR A 119 -12.19 8.99 16.99
CA TYR A 119 -11.56 7.85 16.32
C TYR A 119 -11.32 6.66 17.25
N GLY A 120 -11.47 6.84 18.57
CA GLY A 120 -11.12 5.83 19.57
C GLY A 120 -11.82 4.49 19.31
N ASN A 121 -13.13 4.54 19.03
CA ASN A 121 -13.98 3.37 18.85
C ASN A 121 -14.21 2.96 17.38
N CYS A 122 -13.56 3.64 16.43
CA CYS A 122 -13.72 3.29 15.02
C CYS A 122 -13.09 1.95 14.68
N LEU A 123 -13.71 1.24 13.73
CA LEU A 123 -13.01 0.23 12.95
C LEU A 123 -11.90 0.91 12.16
N LYS A 124 -10.66 0.53 12.40
CA LYS A 124 -9.48 1.14 11.77
C LYS A 124 -8.90 0.21 10.70
N ILE A 125 -8.82 0.72 9.48
CA ILE A 125 -8.30 0.02 8.30
C ILE A 125 -7.08 0.78 7.77
N ALA A 126 -5.99 0.08 7.50
CA ALA A 126 -4.84 0.68 6.83
C ALA A 126 -4.80 0.24 5.35
N VAL A 127 -4.34 1.11 4.45
CA VAL A 127 -4.32 0.85 3.01
C VAL A 127 -3.01 1.33 2.41
N TRP A 128 -2.33 0.49 1.64
CA TRP A 128 -1.16 0.88 0.85
C TRP A 128 -1.04 -0.01 -0.40
N HIS A 129 -0.05 0.20 -1.27
CA HIS A 129 0.04 -0.56 -2.52
C HIS A 129 0.91 -1.83 -2.41
N HIS A 130 2.21 -1.67 -2.19
CA HIS A 130 3.20 -2.75 -2.16
C HIS A 130 2.97 -3.77 -1.04
N ALA A 131 3.13 -5.05 -1.34
CA ALA A 131 2.90 -6.12 -0.37
C ALA A 131 4.05 -6.26 0.64
N LEU A 132 3.75 -6.86 1.80
CA LEU A 132 4.75 -7.28 2.78
C LEU A 132 5.52 -8.52 2.33
N ASN A 133 4.87 -9.39 1.56
CA ASN A 133 5.46 -10.62 1.04
C ASN A 133 5.11 -10.75 -0.44
N SER A 134 6.14 -10.88 -1.28
CA SER A 134 6.03 -11.07 -2.72
C SER A 134 7.27 -11.79 -3.24
N ALA A 135 7.18 -12.37 -4.43
CA ALA A 135 8.36 -12.90 -5.13
C ALA A 135 9.27 -11.78 -5.69
N GLY A 136 8.75 -10.55 -5.81
CA GLY A 136 9.47 -9.38 -6.31
C GLY A 136 10.41 -8.77 -5.26
N SER A 137 11.39 -8.01 -5.73
CA SER A 137 12.28 -7.22 -4.88
C SER A 137 11.60 -5.97 -4.31
N ASP A 138 10.47 -5.57 -4.87
CA ASP A 138 9.67 -4.37 -4.56
C ASP A 138 8.63 -4.59 -3.44
N ARG A 139 8.81 -5.63 -2.62
CA ARG A 139 8.06 -5.81 -1.37
C ARG A 139 8.60 -4.90 -0.28
N ILE A 140 7.75 -4.59 0.69
CA ILE A 140 8.16 -3.85 1.88
C ILE A 140 8.94 -4.78 2.82
N THR A 141 10.23 -4.49 3.01
CA THR A 141 11.13 -5.27 3.87
C THR A 141 11.22 -4.71 5.29
N ASP A 142 11.13 -3.40 5.46
CA ASP A 142 10.97 -2.77 6.78
C ASP A 142 9.50 -2.81 7.21
N GLN A 143 9.18 -3.74 8.11
CA GLN A 143 7.83 -3.98 8.59
C GLN A 143 7.58 -3.42 10.00
N GLY A 144 8.49 -2.59 10.54
CA GLY A 144 8.33 -2.02 11.89
C GLY A 144 7.06 -1.17 12.04
N PHE A 145 6.56 -0.59 10.94
CA PHE A 145 5.29 0.15 10.94
C PHE A 145 4.07 -0.72 11.29
N MET A 146 4.12 -2.03 11.02
CA MET A 146 3.02 -2.96 11.35
C MET A 146 2.79 -3.04 12.86
N GLU A 147 3.86 -2.99 13.65
CA GLU A 147 3.78 -2.95 15.10
C GLU A 147 3.09 -1.67 15.59
N GLN A 148 3.41 -0.53 14.96
CA GLN A 148 2.78 0.75 15.30
C GLN A 148 1.28 0.74 14.97
N LEU A 149 0.90 0.18 13.82
CA LEU A 149 -0.51 -0.01 13.45
C LEU A 149 -1.23 -0.94 14.43
N ALA A 150 -0.60 -2.04 14.85
CA ALA A 150 -1.16 -2.96 15.85
C ALA A 150 -1.40 -2.26 17.20
N GLN A 151 -0.43 -1.46 17.67
CA GLN A 151 -0.57 -0.69 18.89
C GLN A 151 -1.68 0.37 18.79
N ALA A 152 -1.86 0.96 17.60
CA ALA A 152 -2.91 1.94 17.34
C ALA A 152 -4.31 1.33 17.12
N GLY A 153 -4.44 0.01 17.22
CA GLY A 153 -5.73 -0.69 17.17
C GLY A 153 -6.28 -0.90 15.75
N PHE A 154 -5.43 -0.90 14.72
CA PHE A 154 -5.82 -1.32 13.38
C PHE A 154 -6.15 -2.81 13.36
N ARG A 155 -7.22 -3.19 12.64
CA ARG A 155 -7.73 -4.58 12.61
C ARG A 155 -7.35 -5.34 11.36
N PHE A 156 -7.30 -4.66 10.23
CA PHE A 156 -6.86 -5.25 8.99
C PHE A 156 -6.28 -4.19 8.07
N PHE A 157 -5.53 -4.66 7.07
CA PHE A 157 -4.97 -3.80 6.05
C PHE A 157 -5.24 -4.34 4.64
N LEU A 158 -5.34 -3.41 3.71
CA LEU A 158 -5.56 -3.68 2.30
C LEU A 158 -4.27 -3.36 1.55
N HIS A 159 -3.87 -4.24 0.63
CA HIS A 159 -2.80 -3.94 -0.30
C HIS A 159 -3.09 -4.46 -1.70
N GLY A 160 -2.32 -3.97 -2.68
CA GLY A 160 -2.38 -4.40 -4.07
C GLY A 160 -1.08 -5.09 -4.48
N HIS A 161 -0.55 -4.68 -5.63
CA HIS A 161 0.76 -5.06 -6.19
C HIS A 161 0.88 -6.51 -6.69
N ILE A 162 0.39 -7.50 -5.93
CA ILE A 162 0.54 -8.92 -6.26
C ILE A 162 -0.42 -9.37 -7.37
N HIS A 163 -1.42 -8.58 -7.74
CA HIS A 163 -2.36 -8.95 -8.83
C HIS A 163 -3.03 -10.32 -8.58
N LYS A 164 -3.33 -10.59 -7.30
CA LYS A 164 -3.94 -11.83 -6.83
C LYS A 164 -4.63 -11.56 -5.50
N ALA A 165 -5.89 -11.99 -5.39
CA ALA A 165 -6.55 -11.98 -4.09
C ALA A 165 -5.88 -12.98 -3.14
N GLU A 166 -5.38 -12.49 -2.02
CA GLU A 166 -4.68 -13.27 -1.00
C GLU A 166 -5.05 -12.81 0.41
N THR A 167 -4.73 -13.63 1.39
CA THR A 167 -4.92 -13.30 2.80
C THR A 167 -3.76 -13.86 3.62
N SER A 168 -3.43 -13.16 4.68
CA SER A 168 -2.39 -13.51 5.63
C SER A 168 -2.73 -12.89 7.00
N LEU A 169 -1.95 -13.22 8.03
CA LEU A 169 -2.16 -12.69 9.37
C LEU A 169 -0.84 -12.20 9.96
N PHE A 170 -0.79 -10.93 10.33
CA PHE A 170 0.27 -10.38 11.16
C PHE A 170 -0.13 -10.49 12.63
N ARG A 171 0.60 -11.29 13.42
CA ARG A 171 0.37 -11.43 14.88
C ARG A 171 1.37 -10.55 15.63
N TYR A 172 0.87 -9.54 16.32
CA TYR A 172 1.70 -8.70 17.18
C TYR A 172 1.86 -9.34 18.57
N ASP A 173 0.75 -9.63 19.25
CA ASP A 173 0.77 -10.41 20.48
C ASP A 173 0.46 -11.89 20.16
N LEU A 174 1.14 -12.82 20.84
CA LEU A 174 0.98 -14.26 20.61
C LEU A 174 -0.18 -14.88 21.40
N SER A 175 -0.82 -14.12 22.28
CA SER A 175 -2.00 -14.58 23.02
C SER A 175 -3.20 -14.79 22.07
N PRO A 176 -4.15 -15.67 22.41
CA PRO A 176 -5.32 -15.92 21.56
C PRO A 176 -6.15 -14.67 21.25
N THR A 177 -6.23 -13.73 22.20
CA THR A 177 -6.93 -12.44 22.09
C THR A 177 -5.98 -11.28 21.81
N GLY A 178 -4.75 -11.61 21.41
CA GLY A 178 -3.69 -10.66 21.14
C GLY A 178 -3.98 -9.74 19.96
N ARG A 179 -3.29 -8.58 19.93
CA ARG A 179 -3.36 -7.68 18.77
C ARG A 179 -2.81 -8.39 17.54
N LYS A 180 -3.55 -8.23 16.45
CA LYS A 180 -3.27 -8.84 15.15
C LYS A 180 -3.86 -7.98 14.06
N LEU A 181 -3.29 -8.05 12.87
CA LEU A 181 -3.83 -7.43 11.66
C LEU A 181 -4.03 -8.49 10.59
N ASP A 182 -5.26 -8.63 10.12
CA ASP A 182 -5.57 -9.47 8.97
C ASP A 182 -5.17 -8.74 7.66
N GLN A 183 -4.45 -9.44 6.79
CA GLN A 183 -4.08 -8.95 5.47
C GLN A 183 -5.16 -9.32 4.47
N ILE A 184 -5.58 -8.35 3.65
CA ILE A 184 -6.47 -8.57 2.51
C ILE A 184 -5.78 -8.03 1.25
N GLY A 185 -5.22 -8.94 0.46
CA GLY A 185 -4.64 -8.63 -0.84
C GLY A 185 -5.73 -8.47 -1.89
N ALA A 186 -5.67 -7.36 -2.63
CA ALA A 186 -6.54 -7.10 -3.76
C ALA A 186 -6.13 -7.95 -4.97
N GLY A 187 -7.14 -8.41 -5.70
CA GLY A 187 -6.93 -9.04 -7.00
C GLY A 187 -6.74 -8.02 -8.12
N THR A 188 -6.75 -8.52 -9.35
CA THR A 188 -6.59 -7.70 -10.55
C THR A 188 -7.93 -7.22 -11.07
N PHE A 189 -8.44 -6.08 -10.62
CA PHE A 189 -9.79 -5.64 -11.04
C PHE A 189 -9.85 -5.26 -12.53
N GLY A 190 -8.96 -4.36 -12.94
CA GLY A 190 -8.99 -3.75 -14.27
C GLY A 190 -7.63 -3.60 -14.96
N ALA A 191 -6.59 -4.31 -14.48
CA ALA A 191 -5.29 -4.23 -15.13
C ALA A 191 -5.35 -4.82 -16.55
N PRO A 192 -4.52 -4.34 -17.49
CA PRO A 192 -4.36 -4.93 -18.82
C PRO A 192 -4.06 -6.43 -18.75
N THR A 193 -4.49 -7.19 -19.77
CA THR A 193 -4.28 -8.65 -19.83
C THR A 193 -2.82 -9.06 -19.68
N GLN A 194 -1.88 -8.25 -20.18
CA GLN A 194 -0.43 -8.49 -20.07
C GLN A 194 0.11 -8.37 -18.64
N GLU A 195 -0.65 -7.75 -17.73
CA GLU A 195 -0.30 -7.61 -16.31
C GLU A 195 -1.00 -8.66 -15.42
N LEU A 196 -1.78 -9.57 -16.01
CA LEU A 196 -2.34 -10.70 -15.26
C LEU A 196 -1.23 -11.68 -14.88
N ILE A 197 -1.28 -12.19 -13.64
CA ILE A 197 -0.49 -13.36 -13.30
C ILE A 197 -1.02 -14.54 -14.12
N PRO A 198 -0.16 -15.28 -14.84
CA PRO A 198 -0.57 -16.49 -15.53
C PRO A 198 -1.36 -17.43 -14.62
N GLY A 199 -2.58 -17.80 -15.06
CA GLY A 199 -3.49 -18.66 -14.29
C GLY A 199 -4.36 -17.95 -13.26
N TYR A 200 -4.27 -16.62 -13.11
CA TYR A 200 -5.16 -15.84 -12.26
C TYR A 200 -6.14 -15.01 -13.11
N PRO A 201 -7.44 -15.05 -12.77
CA PRO A 201 -8.44 -14.23 -13.43
C PRO A 201 -8.36 -12.78 -12.93
N TRP A 202 -9.08 -11.87 -13.59
CA TRP A 202 -9.38 -10.59 -12.99
C TRP A 202 -10.20 -10.81 -11.72
N GLN A 203 -9.87 -10.08 -10.65
CA GLN A 203 -10.36 -10.32 -9.30
C GLN A 203 -10.60 -9.02 -8.53
N TYR A 204 -11.60 -9.00 -7.67
CA TYR A 204 -11.77 -7.99 -6.63
C TYR A 204 -12.44 -8.59 -5.39
N ASN A 205 -12.37 -7.85 -4.28
CA ASN A 205 -13.03 -8.21 -3.03
C ASN A 205 -14.18 -7.25 -2.74
N LEU A 206 -15.27 -7.77 -2.17
CA LEU A 206 -16.33 -7.00 -1.52
C LEU A 206 -16.22 -7.21 -0.01
N LEU A 207 -16.07 -6.13 0.72
CA LEU A 207 -15.95 -6.14 2.19
C LEU A 207 -17.31 -5.82 2.79
N LYS A 208 -17.86 -6.75 3.58
CA LYS A 208 -19.13 -6.57 4.28
C LYS A 208 -18.88 -6.62 5.78
N VAL A 209 -19.13 -5.51 6.47
CA VAL A 209 -19.04 -5.43 7.93
C VAL A 209 -20.45 -5.55 8.54
N LYS A 210 -20.64 -6.48 9.46
CA LYS A 210 -21.90 -6.68 10.20
C LYS A 210 -21.62 -7.40 11.53
N ASP A 211 -22.29 -6.98 12.62
CA ASP A 211 -22.29 -7.66 13.93
C ASP A 211 -20.89 -8.12 14.40
N ASN A 212 -19.92 -7.18 14.40
CA ASN A 212 -18.52 -7.43 14.77
C ASN A 212 -17.76 -8.46 13.91
N GLN A 213 -18.20 -8.65 12.67
CA GLN A 213 -17.56 -9.52 11.70
C GLN A 213 -17.38 -8.79 10.37
N LEU A 214 -16.21 -8.97 9.77
CA LEU A 214 -15.96 -8.67 8.37
C LEU A 214 -16.07 -9.96 7.55
N THR A 215 -16.93 -9.98 6.54
CA THR A 215 -16.93 -11.01 5.50
C THR A 215 -16.28 -10.45 4.23
N VAL A 216 -15.29 -11.18 3.72
CA VAL A 216 -14.56 -10.84 2.49
C VAL A 216 -15.06 -11.74 1.37
N TYR A 217 -15.86 -11.22 0.44
CA TYR A 217 -16.29 -11.97 -0.75
C TYR A 217 -15.33 -11.70 -1.91
N THR A 218 -14.83 -12.75 -2.56
CA THR A 218 -13.98 -12.63 -3.73
C THR A 218 -14.79 -12.91 -5.00
N ARG A 219 -14.64 -12.02 -5.98
CA ARG A 219 -15.28 -12.11 -7.29
C ARG A 219 -14.22 -12.23 -8.37
N ARG A 220 -14.53 -12.96 -9.43
CA ARG A 220 -13.67 -13.09 -10.61
C ARG A 220 -14.42 -12.90 -11.92
N ARG A 221 -13.68 -12.53 -12.97
CA ARG A 221 -14.10 -12.70 -14.37
C ARG A 221 -12.97 -13.32 -15.18
N GLU A 222 -13.33 -14.18 -16.11
CA GLU A 222 -12.36 -14.93 -16.94
C GLU A 222 -12.13 -14.23 -18.29
N GLU A 223 -13.14 -13.55 -18.82
CA GLU A 223 -13.08 -12.82 -20.08
C GLU A 223 -13.00 -11.31 -19.83
N ILE A 224 -12.31 -10.57 -20.71
CA ILE A 224 -12.12 -9.10 -20.59
C ILE A 224 -13.45 -8.34 -20.50
N ASN A 225 -14.48 -8.83 -21.23
CA ASN A 225 -15.84 -8.28 -21.23
C ASN A 225 -16.85 -9.26 -20.58
N GLY A 226 -16.35 -10.23 -19.82
CA GLY A 226 -17.18 -11.24 -19.16
C GLY A 226 -17.87 -10.73 -17.91
N ALA A 227 -18.87 -11.49 -17.47
CA ALA A 227 -19.56 -11.23 -16.21
C ALA A 227 -18.69 -11.59 -15.00
N TRP A 228 -18.81 -10.80 -13.94
CA TRP A 228 -18.25 -11.11 -12.64
C TRP A 228 -19.06 -12.21 -11.95
N LYS A 229 -18.37 -13.19 -11.37
CA LYS A 229 -18.96 -14.33 -10.67
C LYS A 229 -18.21 -14.65 -9.37
N PRO A 230 -18.82 -15.42 -8.44
CA PRO A 230 -18.12 -15.94 -7.26
C PRO A 230 -16.79 -16.62 -7.60
N ASP A 231 -15.75 -16.37 -6.80
CA ASP A 231 -14.46 -17.06 -6.91
C ASP A 231 -14.22 -17.99 -5.72
N SER A 232 -14.67 -19.23 -5.83
CA SER A 232 -14.57 -20.26 -4.78
C SER A 232 -13.13 -20.75 -4.57
N ARG A 233 -12.27 -19.89 -4.03
CA ARG A 233 -10.83 -20.15 -3.86
C ARG A 233 -10.41 -20.43 -2.42
N TRP A 234 -11.24 -20.10 -1.45
CA TRP A 234 -10.89 -20.17 -0.04
C TRP A 234 -11.20 -21.55 0.51
N THR A 235 -10.16 -22.37 0.68
CA THR A 235 -10.28 -23.73 1.20
C THR A 235 -10.79 -23.73 2.64
N GLN A 236 -11.61 -24.73 2.99
CA GLN A 236 -12.28 -24.82 4.30
C GLN A 236 -11.82 -26.05 5.12
N GLY A 237 -10.69 -26.66 4.73
CA GLY A 237 -10.19 -27.90 5.31
C GLY A 237 -10.51 -29.14 4.49
N ALA A 238 -10.07 -30.30 4.98
CA ALA A 238 -10.12 -31.56 4.25
C ALA A 238 -11.57 -31.99 3.96
N GLY A 239 -11.88 -32.30 2.69
CA GLY A 239 -13.20 -32.78 2.27
C GLY A 239 -14.30 -31.71 2.19
N VAL A 240 -14.00 -30.44 2.50
CA VAL A 240 -14.96 -29.33 2.43
C VAL A 240 -14.70 -28.50 1.17
N GLY A 241 -15.76 -28.20 0.42
CA GLY A 241 -15.67 -27.36 -0.77
C GLY A 241 -15.14 -25.96 -0.46
N ALA A 242 -14.37 -25.39 -1.38
CA ALA A 242 -13.89 -24.03 -1.24
C ALA A 242 -15.05 -23.03 -1.33
N LEU A 243 -14.94 -21.92 -0.59
CA LEU A 243 -15.91 -20.83 -0.58
C LEU A 243 -15.40 -19.63 -1.36
N ASP A 244 -16.33 -18.81 -1.83
CA ASP A 244 -16.06 -17.51 -2.42
C ASP A 244 -15.90 -16.39 -1.38
N TYR A 245 -15.89 -16.75 -0.09
CA TYR A 245 -15.67 -15.82 1.00
C TYR A 245 -14.93 -16.45 2.18
N TYR A 246 -14.47 -15.60 3.07
CA TYR A 246 -14.03 -15.93 4.43
C TYR A 246 -14.42 -14.81 5.40
N SER A 247 -14.36 -15.08 6.70
CA SER A 247 -14.74 -14.12 7.74
C SER A 247 -13.57 -13.81 8.68
N ILE A 248 -13.51 -12.55 9.11
CA ILE A 248 -12.59 -12.01 10.12
C ILE A 248 -13.43 -11.48 11.28
N GLU A 249 -13.07 -11.84 12.50
CA GLU A 249 -13.66 -11.30 13.73
C GLU A 249 -13.00 -9.95 14.07
N LEU A 250 -13.82 -8.92 14.30
CA LEU A 250 -13.37 -7.54 14.51
C LEU A 250 -13.04 -7.25 15.97
#